data_AF-A0A9D6FQX2-F1
#
_entry.id   AF-A0A9D6FQX2-F1
#
_cell.length_a   1.000
_cell.length_b   1.000
_cell.length_c   1.000
_cell.angle_alpha   90.00
_cell.angle_beta   90.00
_cell.angle_gamma   90.00
#
_symmetry.space_group_name_H-M   'P 1'
#
loop_
_entity.id
_entity.type
_entity.pdbx_description
1 polymer ?
#
loop_
_entity_poly.entity_id
_entity_poly.type
_entity_poly.pdbx_seq_one_letter_code
_entity_poly.pdbx_strand_id
1 'polypeptide(L)'
;LAPFVLPFVEQPALAFIIIAVIGYALKLVFTTRLVVITLVVALSPLSTDMGISPWVMTMIILMGAEVWFLRFQVDWHTLAYATTDGKAFTYPLMIRINPCYALAYILGLIAAIPYWRYLGLMG
;
A
#
# COMPACT_ATOMS: atom_id res chain seq x y z
N LEU A 1 12.60 -13.64 16.80
CA LEU A 1 12.22 -12.96 15.54
C LEU A 1 12.83 -13.64 14.31
N ALA A 2 14.09 -14.08 14.34
CA ALA A 2 14.75 -14.76 13.22
C ALA A 2 13.93 -15.85 12.45
N PRO A 3 13.26 -16.83 13.09
CA PRO A 3 12.52 -17.86 12.34
C PRO A 3 11.24 -17.35 11.65
N PHE A 4 10.70 -16.19 12.07
CA PHE A 4 9.56 -15.57 11.41
C PHE A 4 9.97 -14.66 10.25
N VAL A 5 11.19 -14.12 10.24
CA VAL A 5 11.65 -13.17 9.21
C VAL A 5 12.22 -13.89 7.98
N LEU A 6 12.80 -15.09 8.16
CA LEU A 6 13.42 -15.88 7.09
C LEU A 6 12.55 -16.13 5.86
N PRO A 7 11.25 -16.51 5.97
CA PRO A 7 10.39 -16.70 4.81
C PRO A 7 10.18 -15.42 3.98
N PHE A 8 10.22 -14.25 4.64
CA PHE A 8 10.02 -12.95 4.00
C PHE A 8 11.26 -12.46 3.25
N VAL A 9 12.45 -12.90 3.66
CA VAL A 9 13.71 -12.62 2.97
C VAL A 9 13.85 -13.51 1.74
N GLU A 10 13.44 -14.77 1.82
CA GLU A 10 13.48 -15.71 0.68
C GLU A 10 12.42 -15.37 -0.39
N GLN A 11 11.26 -14.83 0.01
CA GLN A 11 10.16 -14.48 -0.90
C GLN A 11 9.65 -13.04 -0.67
N PRO A 12 10.37 -12.01 -1.14
CA PRO A 12 9.99 -10.60 -0.93
C PRO A 12 8.61 -10.26 -1.49
N ALA A 13 8.15 -10.98 -2.53
CA ALA A 13 6.80 -10.83 -3.07
C ALA A 13 5.70 -11.12 -2.03
N LEU A 14 5.86 -12.16 -1.21
CA LEU A 14 4.89 -12.49 -0.15
C LEU A 14 4.87 -11.41 0.93
N ALA A 15 6.04 -10.90 1.31
CA ALA A 15 6.13 -9.82 2.29
C ALA A 15 5.37 -8.57 1.81
N PHE A 16 5.52 -8.19 0.53
CA PHE A 16 4.86 -7.02 -0.04
C PHE A 16 3.35 -7.18 -0.10
N ILE A 17 2.89 -8.37 -0.48
CA ILE A 17 1.46 -8.70 -0.47
C ILE A 17 0.90 -8.59 0.95
N ILE A 18 1.60 -9.14 1.95
CA ILE A 18 1.14 -9.08 3.35
C ILE A 18 1.09 -7.65 3.85
N ILE A 19 2.11 -6.84 3.60
CA ILE A 19 2.13 -5.42 3.98
C ILE A 19 0.98 -4.66 3.31
N ALA A 20 0.73 -4.92 2.02
CA ALA A 20 -0.39 -4.30 1.30
C ALA A 20 -1.75 -4.71 1.91
N VAL A 21 -1.94 -6.01 2.22
CA VAL A 21 -3.17 -6.51 2.85
C VAL A 21 -3.37 -5.92 4.25
N ILE A 22 -2.30 -5.78 5.04
CA ILE A 22 -2.36 -5.10 6.34
C ILE A 22 -2.78 -3.64 6.15
N GLY A 23 -2.21 -2.94 5.16
CA GLY A 23 -2.61 -1.57 4.81
C GLY A 23 -4.09 -1.46 4.44
N TYR A 24 -4.61 -2.42 3.68
CA TYR A 24 -6.03 -2.48 3.33
C TYR A 24 -6.92 -2.69 4.56
N ALA A 25 -6.52 -3.59 5.46
CA ALA A 25 -7.24 -3.84 6.70
C ALA A 25 -7.25 -2.60 7.61
N LEU A 26 -6.11 -1.93 7.77
CA LEU A 26 -6.02 -0.69 8.54
C LEU A 26 -6.87 0.42 7.94
N LYS A 27 -6.96 0.49 6.60
CA LYS A 27 -7.81 1.47 5.94
C LYS A 27 -9.28 1.34 6.31
N LEU A 28 -9.78 0.15 6.68
CA LEU A 28 -11.17 0.00 7.11
C LEU A 28 -11.51 0.86 8.34
N VAL A 29 -10.50 1.21 9.14
CA VAL A 29 -10.65 2.00 10.38
C VAL A 29 -10.03 3.40 10.26
N PHE A 30 -8.93 3.53 9.51
CA PHE A 30 -8.12 4.75 9.45
C PHE A 30 -8.19 5.47 8.09
N THR A 31 -7.94 6.78 8.10
CA THR A 31 -7.77 7.57 6.88
C THR A 31 -6.41 7.28 6.23
N THR A 32 -6.28 7.56 4.92
CA THR A 32 -5.06 7.27 4.13
C THR A 32 -3.78 7.76 4.82
N ARG A 33 -3.79 9.01 5.32
CA ARG A 33 -2.60 9.62 5.93
C ARG A 33 -2.20 8.94 7.25
N LEU A 34 -3.18 8.52 8.04
CA LEU A 34 -2.92 7.81 9.30
C LEU A 34 -2.33 6.43 9.04
N VAL A 35 -2.89 5.67 8.09
CA VAL A 35 -2.36 4.35 7.71
C VAL A 35 -0.90 4.43 7.27
N VAL A 36 -0.56 5.39 6.40
CA VAL A 36 0.82 5.58 5.93
C VAL A 36 1.76 5.85 7.11
N ILE A 37 1.42 6.82 7.96
CA ILE A 37 2.30 7.20 9.09
C ILE A 37 2.47 6.02 10.04
N THR A 38 1.37 5.34 10.41
CA THR A 38 1.42 4.19 11.32
C THR A 38 2.27 3.05 10.75
N LEU A 39 2.08 2.70 9.47
CA LEU A 39 2.84 1.62 8.84
C LEU A 39 4.30 1.97 8.63
N VAL A 40 4.63 3.20 8.21
CA VAL A 40 6.03 3.61 8.03
C VAL A 40 6.76 3.57 9.36
N VAL A 41 6.17 4.10 10.43
CA VAL A 41 6.79 4.07 11.76
C VAL A 41 6.95 2.63 12.28
N ALA A 42 5.96 1.76 12.04
CA ALA A 42 5.98 0.38 12.50
C ALA A 42 6.95 -0.52 11.70
N LEU A 43 7.04 -0.33 10.38
CA LEU A 43 7.75 -1.22 9.46
C LEU A 43 9.13 -0.68 9.03
N SER A 44 9.44 0.59 9.26
CA SER A 44 10.77 1.14 9.00
C SER A 44 11.92 0.38 9.71
N PRO A 45 11.80 -0.08 10.97
CA PRO A 45 12.86 -0.91 11.55
C PRO A 45 12.96 -2.27 10.85
N LEU A 46 11.83 -2.85 10.43
CA LEU A 46 11.78 -4.14 9.76
C LEU A 46 12.44 -4.12 8.36
N SER A 47 12.44 -2.98 7.66
CA SER A 47 13.08 -2.90 6.35
C SER A 47 14.57 -3.19 6.41
N THR A 48 15.24 -2.70 7.46
CA THR A 48 16.68 -2.91 7.67
C THR A 48 16.99 -4.38 7.94
N ASP A 49 16.17 -5.04 8.77
CA ASP A 49 16.31 -6.47 9.08
C ASP A 49 16.08 -7.37 7.85
N MET A 50 15.26 -6.92 6.90
CA MET A 50 14.97 -7.62 5.64
C MET A 50 15.97 -7.32 4.52
N GLY A 51 16.96 -6.44 4.73
CA GLY A 51 17.89 -6.01 3.68
C GLY A 51 17.20 -5.21 2.56
N ILE A 52 16.08 -4.55 2.87
CA ILE A 52 15.30 -3.72 1.94
C ILE A 52 15.54 -2.26 2.30
N SER A 53 15.81 -1.43 1.29
CA SER A 53 15.93 0.02 1.49
C SER A 53 14.66 0.58 2.15
N PRO A 54 14.77 1.39 3.23
CA PRO A 54 13.63 2.03 3.88
C PRO A 54 12.75 2.84 2.90
N TRP A 55 13.37 3.34 1.83
CA TRP A 55 12.64 4.03 0.75
C TRP A 55 11.70 3.09 -0.02
N VAL A 56 12.16 1.89 -0.36
CA VAL A 56 11.32 0.87 -1.03
C VAL A 56 10.18 0.44 -0.11
N MET A 57 10.46 0.22 1.17
CA MET A 57 9.45 -0.09 2.18
C MET A 57 8.37 1.01 2.25
N THR A 58 8.79 2.27 2.26
CA THR A 58 7.88 3.42 2.27
C THR A 58 7.04 3.47 0.98
N MET A 59 7.62 3.19 -0.18
CA MET A 59 6.89 3.13 -1.45
C MET A 59 5.82 2.05 -1.45
N ILE A 60 6.13 0.85 -0.95
CA ILE A 60 5.15 -0.24 -0.81
C ILE A 60 3.98 0.20 0.07
N ILE A 61 4.28 0.82 1.21
CA ILE A 61 3.27 1.30 2.16
C ILE A 61 2.41 2.40 1.53
N LEU A 62 3.01 3.37 0.84
CA LEU A 62 2.29 4.43 0.14
C LEU A 62 1.34 3.84 -0.90
N MET A 63 1.82 2.95 -1.77
CA MET A 63 1.01 2.31 -2.80
C MET A 63 -0.12 1.46 -2.20
N GLY A 64 0.16 0.70 -1.12
CA GLY A 64 -0.86 -0.05 -0.40
C GLY A 64 -1.90 0.83 0.29
N ALA A 65 -1.50 2.01 0.74
CA ALA A 65 -2.41 2.95 1.38
C ALA A 65 -3.28 3.73 0.38
N GLU A 66 -3.03 3.70 -0.93
CA GLU A 66 -3.85 4.45 -1.90
C GLU A 66 -5.25 3.83 -2.12
N VAL A 67 -5.42 2.52 -1.95
CA VAL A 67 -6.70 1.78 -2.19
C VAL A 67 -7.85 2.28 -1.32
N TRP A 68 -9.09 2.35 -1.80
CA TRP A 68 -10.24 2.90 -1.03
C TRP A 68 -11.46 1.97 -0.99
N PHE A 69 -11.94 1.68 0.22
CA PHE A 69 -13.15 0.90 0.47
C PHE A 69 -14.34 1.79 0.87
N LEU A 70 -14.08 2.88 1.60
CA LEU A 70 -15.10 3.75 2.18
C LEU A 70 -14.88 5.20 1.78
N ARG A 71 -15.97 5.99 1.78
CA ARG A 71 -15.99 7.36 1.24
C ARG A 71 -15.02 8.31 1.94
N PHE A 72 -14.86 8.15 3.24
CA PHE A 72 -14.03 9.02 4.08
C PHE A 72 -12.53 8.74 3.99
N GLN A 73 -12.11 7.65 3.36
CA GLN A 73 -10.71 7.21 3.44
C GLN A 73 -9.77 8.08 2.62
N VAL A 74 -10.28 8.72 1.56
CA VAL A 74 -9.51 9.57 0.64
C VAL A 74 -10.14 10.95 0.57
N ASP A 75 -9.48 11.92 1.20
CA ASP A 75 -9.97 13.30 1.35
C ASP A 75 -10.29 13.95 -0.01
N TRP A 76 -9.48 13.65 -1.02
CA TRP A 76 -9.64 14.16 -2.39
C TRP A 76 -10.93 13.70 -3.08
N HIS A 77 -11.41 12.48 -2.80
CA HIS A 77 -12.67 11.99 -3.35
C HIS A 77 -13.86 12.73 -2.75
N THR A 78 -13.80 13.02 -1.45
CA THR A 78 -14.83 13.81 -0.77
C THR A 78 -14.84 15.24 -1.27
N LEU A 79 -13.66 15.84 -1.48
CA LEU A 79 -13.53 17.17 -2.06
C LEU A 79 -14.08 17.22 -3.50
N ALA A 80 -13.66 16.29 -4.37
CA ALA A 80 -14.11 16.24 -5.76
C ALA A 80 -15.63 16.02 -5.87
N TYR A 81 -16.21 15.18 -5.00
CA TYR A 81 -17.66 14.98 -4.94
C TYR A 81 -18.40 16.25 -4.50
N ALA A 82 -17.87 16.95 -3.49
CA ALA A 82 -18.45 18.20 -2.99
C ALA A 82 -18.37 19.35 -4.01
N THR A 83 -17.31 19.43 -4.82
CA THR A 83 -17.17 20.50 -5.82
C THR A 83 -17.95 20.26 -7.11
N THR A 84 -18.34 19.01 -7.40
CA THR A 84 -19.09 18.67 -8.61
C THR A 84 -20.57 18.35 -8.38
N ASP A 85 -21.08 18.55 -7.15
CA ASP A 85 -22.46 18.19 -6.75
C ASP A 85 -22.83 16.74 -7.14
N GLY A 86 -21.85 15.83 -7.16
CA GLY A 86 -22.04 14.44 -7.58
C GLY A 86 -22.36 14.23 -9.08
N LYS A 87 -22.26 15.27 -9.92
CA LYS A 87 -22.55 15.18 -11.37
C LYS A 87 -21.41 14.60 -12.20
N ALA A 88 -20.16 14.73 -11.75
CA ALA A 88 -18.99 14.20 -12.45
C ALA A 88 -18.63 12.76 -12.03
N PHE A 89 -18.98 12.36 -10.80
CA PHE A 89 -18.59 11.06 -10.26
C PHE A 89 -19.61 10.54 -9.23
N THR A 90 -19.95 9.25 -9.32
CA THR A 90 -20.84 8.59 -8.35
C THR A 90 -20.07 7.56 -7.53
N TYR A 91 -20.23 7.61 -6.21
CA TYR A 91 -19.57 6.70 -5.27
C TYR A 91 -19.70 5.18 -5.53
N PRO A 92 -20.86 4.65 -5.99
CA PRO A 92 -21.00 3.23 -6.30
C PRO A 92 -20.07 2.77 -7.43
N LEU A 93 -19.77 3.63 -8.40
CA LEU A 93 -18.84 3.34 -9.48
C LEU A 93 -17.39 3.31 -8.96
N MET A 94 -17.03 4.24 -8.07
CA MET A 94 -15.70 4.29 -7.46
C MET A 94 -15.38 3.08 -6.58
N ILE A 95 -16.37 2.54 -5.86
CA ILE A 95 -16.17 1.33 -5.07
C ILE A 95 -15.96 0.11 -5.97
N ARG A 96 -16.63 0.05 -7.14
CA ARG A 96 -16.50 -1.07 -8.08
C ARG A 96 -15.16 -1.10 -8.81
N ILE A 97 -14.52 0.06 -9.03
CA ILE A 97 -13.20 0.12 -9.69
C ILE A 97 -12.05 -0.14 -8.72
N ASN A 98 -12.28 0.02 -7.42
CA ASN A 98 -11.26 -0.14 -6.39
C ASN A 98 -10.54 -1.51 -6.40
N PRO A 99 -11.24 -2.66 -6.54
CA PRO A 99 -10.57 -3.96 -6.64
C PRO A 99 -9.60 -4.05 -7.82
N CYS A 100 -9.94 -3.42 -8.96
CA CYS A 100 -9.04 -3.36 -10.12
C CYS A 100 -7.80 -2.52 -9.79
N TYR A 101 -7.97 -1.40 -9.07
CA TYR A 101 -6.85 -0.59 -8.58
C TYR A 101 -5.97 -1.36 -7.60
N ALA A 102 -6.55 -2.02 -6.60
CA ALA A 102 -5.82 -2.85 -5.65
C ALA A 102 -5.01 -3.94 -6.34
N LEU A 103 -5.60 -4.61 -7.34
CA LEU A 103 -4.91 -5.62 -8.13
C LEU A 103 -3.76 -5.02 -8.94
N ALA A 104 -3.99 -3.87 -9.58
CA ALA A 104 -2.96 -3.15 -10.33
C ALA A 104 -1.78 -2.71 -9.44
N TYR A 105 -2.05 -2.28 -8.21
CA TYR A 105 -1.01 -1.96 -7.23
C TYR A 105 -0.18 -3.19 -6.86
N ILE A 106 -0.82 -4.32 -6.54
CA ILE A 106 -0.12 -5.57 -6.21
C ILE A 106 0.76 -6.02 -7.39
N LEU A 107 0.20 -6.01 -8.61
CA LEU A 107 0.95 -6.36 -9.83
C LEU A 107 2.12 -5.40 -10.07
N GLY A 108 1.92 -4.09 -9.84
CA GLY A 108 2.97 -3.09 -9.95
C GLY A 108 4.10 -3.31 -8.94
N LEU A 109 3.78 -3.63 -7.69
CA LEU A 109 4.76 -3.95 -6.66
C LEU A 109 5.58 -5.20 -7.01
N ILE A 110 4.92 -6.25 -7.52
CA ILE A 110 5.60 -7.48 -7.94
C ILE A 110 6.51 -7.21 -9.15
N ALA A 111 6.03 -6.46 -10.14
CA ALA A 111 6.80 -6.09 -11.32
C ALA A 111 7.99 -5.18 -10.98
N ALA A 112 7.90 -4.40 -9.89
CA ALA A 112 8.99 -3.55 -9.42
C ALA A 112 10.11 -4.31 -8.69
N ILE A 113 9.87 -5.54 -8.21
CA ILE A 113 10.88 -6.37 -7.54
C ILE A 113 12.18 -6.52 -8.35
N PRO A 114 12.15 -6.99 -9.62
CA PRO A 114 13.37 -7.15 -10.42
C PRO A 114 14.07 -5.81 -10.65
N TYR A 115 13.32 -4.72 -10.79
CA TYR A 115 13.87 -3.38 -10.98
C TYR A 115 14.59 -2.87 -9.72
N TRP A 116 14.00 -3.05 -8.54
CA TRP A 116 14.61 -2.66 -7.28
C TRP A 116 15.84 -3.51 -6.92
N ARG A 117 15.84 -4.79 -7.27
CA ARG A 117 17.03 -5.66 -7.18
C ARG A 117 18.14 -5.20 -8.11
N TYR A 118 17.81 -4.84 -9.35
CA TYR A 118 18.80 -4.30 -10.30
C TYR A 118 19.46 -3.01 -9.80
N LEU A 119 18.70 -2.15 -9.11
CA LEU A 119 19.21 -0.92 -8.49
C LEU A 119 19.99 -1.16 -7.19
N GLY A 120 20.08 -2.40 -6.70
CA GLY A 120 20.72 -2.71 -5.41
C GLY A 120 19.96 -2.19 -4.19
N LEU A 121 18.67 -1.87 -4.35
CA LEU A 121 17.82 -1.38 -3.27
C LEU A 121 17.25 -2.51 -2.39
N MET A 122 17.43 -3.75 -2.83
CA MET A 122 17.03 -4.98 -2.13
C MET A 122 18.05 -6.07 -2.40
N GLY A 123 18.37 -6.85 -1.36
CA GLY A 123 19.22 -8.04 -1.42
C GLY A 123 18.60 -9.23 -2.18
#